data_AF-A0A8J2STW5-F1
#
_entry.id   AF-A0A8J2STW5-F1
#
_cell.length_a   1.000
_cell.length_b   1.000
_cell.length_c   1.000
_cell.angle_alpha   90.00
_cell.angle_beta   90.00
_cell.angle_gamma   90.00
#
_symmetry.space_group_name_H-M   'P 1'
#
loop_
_entity.id
_entity.type
_entity.pdbx_description
1 polymer ?
#
loop_
_entity_poly.entity_id
_entity_poly.type
_entity_poly.pdbx_seq_one_letter_code
_entity_poly.pdbx_strand_id
1 'polypeptide(L)'
;MHRFALVISTVAAFAPAPRISRPLSRVGAPVPVATARVQPTLAAKLPGAEFDGCVAVQGSWLAVYYGYMWLSASLPSDASENQKTWATRCFLNMHEQAPAFLAAFWTHAIFASPARAAQCGAVYVATRVLYGIQRFHLKGGMSVNAGLVSTVPGYVINLYLMTTAVARRCFGKVGFGASKWAPLAFFPVCVSLFLLSGVVNEKIKGQFEDANAKFRPVPPVPDTGC
;
A
#
# COMPACT_ATOMS: atom_id res chain seq x y z
N MET A 1 12.83 -29.52 -12.11
CA MET A 1 11.53 -28.84 -12.31
C MET A 1 10.64 -29.11 -11.11
N HIS A 2 10.80 -28.35 -10.02
CA HIS A 2 9.98 -28.49 -8.82
C HIS A 2 8.80 -27.51 -8.85
N ARG A 3 7.60 -28.04 -8.64
CA ARG A 3 6.35 -27.29 -8.59
C ARG A 3 6.33 -26.42 -7.33
N PHE A 4 6.54 -25.11 -7.49
CA PHE A 4 6.19 -24.14 -6.45
C PHE A 4 4.68 -24.01 -6.42
N ALA A 5 4.06 -24.66 -5.42
CA ALA A 5 2.66 -24.45 -5.07
C ALA A 5 2.50 -23.02 -4.52
N LEU A 6 1.99 -22.14 -5.36
CA LEU A 6 1.67 -20.76 -5.05
C LEU A 6 0.43 -20.73 -4.16
N VAL A 7 0.62 -20.55 -2.85
CA VAL A 7 -0.47 -20.25 -1.91
C VAL A 7 -0.82 -18.77 -2.05
N ILE A 8 -1.69 -18.44 -3.00
CA ILE A 8 -2.47 -17.20 -2.99
C ILE A 8 -3.88 -17.61 -2.57
N SER A 9 -4.15 -17.57 -1.28
CA SER A 9 -5.51 -17.64 -0.78
C SER A 9 -5.61 -16.77 0.45
N THR A 10 -6.03 -15.52 0.26
CA THR A 10 -6.82 -14.69 1.21
C THR A 10 -6.99 -13.28 0.63
N VAL A 11 -7.74 -13.15 -0.45
CA VAL A 11 -8.46 -11.91 -0.75
C VAL A 11 -9.90 -12.28 -1.10
N ALA A 12 -10.65 -12.68 -0.08
CA ALA A 12 -12.08 -12.84 -0.19
C ALA A 12 -12.75 -12.32 1.08
N ALA A 13 -13.70 -11.40 0.85
CA ALA A 13 -14.79 -10.99 1.73
C ALA A 13 -14.48 -10.08 2.93
N PHE A 14 -14.44 -8.77 2.67
CA PHE A 14 -14.95 -7.78 3.62
C PHE A 14 -15.93 -6.83 2.91
N ALA A 15 -17.10 -7.36 2.56
CA ALA A 15 -18.25 -6.53 2.22
C ALA A 15 -19.01 -6.20 3.53
N PRO A 16 -19.24 -4.92 3.87
CA PRO A 16 -20.09 -4.58 5.01
C PRO A 16 -21.53 -5.02 4.72
N ALA A 17 -22.16 -5.67 5.71
CA ALA A 17 -23.53 -6.19 5.58
C ALA A 17 -24.54 -5.07 5.27
N PRO A 18 -25.51 -5.30 4.37
CA PRO A 18 -26.55 -4.31 4.06
C PRO A 18 -27.48 -4.10 5.26
N ARG A 19 -27.73 -2.83 5.63
CA ARG A 19 -28.76 -2.47 6.61
C ARG A 19 -30.14 -2.67 5.99
N ILE A 20 -30.85 -3.69 6.46
CA ILE A 20 -32.27 -3.90 6.15
C ILE A 20 -33.10 -2.97 7.04
N SER A 21 -33.67 -1.92 6.44
CA SER A 21 -34.72 -1.11 7.04
C SER A 21 -36.03 -1.91 7.08
N ARG A 22 -36.49 -2.30 8.29
CA ARG A 22 -37.81 -2.94 8.45
C ARG A 22 -38.92 -1.88 8.55
N PRO A 23 -40.05 -2.06 7.85
CA PRO A 23 -41.22 -1.20 8.00
C PRO A 23 -41.93 -1.48 9.33
N LEU A 24 -42.41 -0.41 9.96
CA LEU A 24 -43.24 -0.46 11.17
C LEU A 24 -44.68 -0.80 10.77
N SER A 25 -45.11 -2.03 11.06
CA SER A 25 -46.52 -2.42 11.02
C SER A 25 -46.95 -2.81 12.43
N ARG A 26 -47.93 -2.06 12.96
CA ARG A 26 -48.50 -2.19 14.30
C ARG A 26 -49.91 -2.76 14.15
N VAL A 27 -50.15 -4.01 14.53
CA VAL A 27 -51.49 -4.51 14.92
C VAL A 27 -51.31 -5.59 16.00
N GLY A 28 -52.06 -5.46 17.10
CA GLY A 28 -51.91 -6.22 18.33
C GLY A 28 -52.49 -7.64 18.29
N ALA A 29 -51.86 -8.51 19.07
CA ALA A 29 -52.29 -9.87 19.39
C ALA A 29 -51.77 -10.23 20.80
N PRO A 30 -52.36 -11.24 21.48
CA PRO A 30 -52.34 -11.39 22.94
C PRO A 30 -50.95 -11.66 23.52
N VAL A 31 -50.76 -11.18 24.76
CA VAL A 31 -49.51 -11.18 25.54
C VAL A 31 -48.96 -12.61 25.64
N PRO A 32 -47.86 -12.94 24.95
CA PRO A 32 -47.22 -14.23 25.09
C PRO A 32 -46.48 -14.29 26.43
N VAL A 33 -46.60 -15.44 27.09
CA VAL A 33 -45.79 -15.83 28.25
C VAL A 33 -44.33 -15.47 27.97
N ALA A 34 -43.77 -14.59 28.79
CA ALA A 34 -42.42 -14.09 28.67
C ALA A 34 -41.43 -15.24 28.94
N THR A 35 -41.13 -16.04 27.93
CA THR A 35 -39.82 -16.68 27.85
C THR A 35 -38.81 -15.54 27.91
N ALA A 36 -38.15 -15.40 29.06
CA ALA A 36 -37.00 -14.53 29.23
C ALA A 36 -35.97 -14.96 28.19
N ARG A 37 -36.08 -14.36 27.00
CA ARG A 37 -35.08 -14.46 25.96
C ARG A 37 -33.88 -13.85 26.62
N VAL A 38 -32.94 -14.69 27.05
CA VAL A 38 -31.59 -14.27 27.40
C VAL A 38 -31.16 -13.46 26.19
N GLN A 39 -31.29 -12.13 26.28
CA GLN A 39 -30.68 -11.27 25.29
C GLN A 39 -29.23 -11.69 25.35
N PRO A 40 -28.63 -12.18 24.24
CA PRO A 40 -27.20 -12.38 24.22
C PRO A 40 -26.64 -11.06 24.69
N THR A 41 -26.09 -11.06 25.91
CA THR A 41 -25.50 -9.90 26.55
C THR A 41 -24.63 -9.32 25.47
N LEU A 42 -25.00 -8.12 25.00
CA LEU A 42 -24.29 -7.36 23.98
C LEU A 42 -22.82 -7.61 24.23
N ALA A 43 -22.21 -8.52 23.45
CA ALA A 43 -20.85 -8.96 23.69
C ALA A 43 -20.06 -7.67 23.68
N ALA A 44 -19.58 -7.27 24.86
CA ALA A 44 -19.07 -5.92 25.06
C ALA A 44 -18.01 -5.73 23.99
N LYS A 45 -18.29 -4.83 23.03
CA LYS A 45 -17.33 -4.58 21.96
C LYS A 45 -16.04 -4.21 22.65
N LEU A 46 -14.98 -4.95 22.34
CA LEU A 46 -13.66 -4.66 22.87
C LEU A 46 -13.38 -3.17 22.60
N PRO A 47 -12.84 -2.42 23.57
CA PRO A 47 -12.42 -1.05 23.34
C PRO A 47 -11.55 -0.98 22.07
N GLY A 48 -11.92 -0.10 21.13
CA GLY A 48 -11.19 0.08 19.87
C GLY A 48 -11.66 -0.80 18.70
N ALA A 49 -12.82 -1.46 18.79
CA ALA A 49 -13.38 -2.25 17.68
C ALA A 49 -13.55 -1.46 16.35
N GLU A 50 -13.59 -0.13 16.40
CA GLU A 50 -13.56 0.73 15.21
C GLU A 50 -12.23 0.69 14.43
N PHE A 51 -11.15 0.20 15.05
CA PHE A 51 -9.81 0.06 14.46
C PHE A 51 -9.50 -1.36 13.97
N ASP A 52 -10.40 -2.34 14.10
CA ASP A 52 -10.15 -3.73 13.68
C ASP A 52 -9.67 -3.82 12.22
N GLY A 53 -10.30 -3.04 11.33
CA GLY A 53 -9.87 -2.96 9.93
C GLY A 53 -8.49 -2.33 9.76
N CYS A 54 -8.11 -1.39 10.63
CA CYS A 54 -6.78 -0.79 10.59
C CYS A 54 -5.70 -1.78 11.05
N VAL A 55 -5.99 -2.56 12.10
CA VAL A 55 -5.12 -3.63 12.59
C VAL A 55 -4.93 -4.70 11.52
N ALA A 56 -6.00 -5.12 10.84
CA ALA A 56 -5.91 -6.07 9.73
C ALA A 56 -5.02 -5.57 8.58
N VAL A 57 -5.12 -4.28 8.22
CA VAL A 57 -4.25 -3.66 7.22
C VAL A 57 -2.79 -3.63 7.69
N GLN A 58 -2.53 -3.23 8.93
CA GLN A 58 -1.17 -3.21 9.49
C GLN A 58 -0.55 -4.61 9.48
N GLY A 59 -1.31 -5.63 9.88
CA GLY A 59 -0.87 -7.02 9.83
C GLY A 59 -0.59 -7.49 8.41
N SER A 60 -1.47 -7.15 7.46
CA SER A 60 -1.28 -7.48 6.04
C SER A 60 -0.05 -6.77 5.44
N TRP A 61 0.16 -5.50 5.80
CA TRP A 61 1.34 -4.75 5.40
C TRP A 61 2.62 -5.39 5.95
N LEU A 62 2.64 -5.77 7.24
CA LEU A 62 3.77 -6.46 7.86
C LEU A 62 4.06 -7.79 7.16
N ALA A 63 3.03 -8.57 6.83
CA ALA A 63 3.20 -9.82 6.11
C ALA A 63 3.88 -9.61 4.75
N VAL A 64 3.46 -8.60 3.97
CA VAL A 64 4.10 -8.28 2.69
C VAL A 64 5.53 -7.75 2.87
N TYR A 65 5.76 -6.89 3.88
CA TYR A 65 7.08 -6.35 4.19
C TYR A 65 8.09 -7.45 4.52
N TYR A 66 7.73 -8.33 5.47
CA TYR A 66 8.58 -9.46 5.84
C TYR A 66 8.71 -10.47 4.71
N GLY A 67 7.68 -10.65 3.88
CA GLY A 67 7.76 -11.46 2.66
C GLY A 67 8.86 -10.95 1.71
N TYR A 68 8.87 -9.65 1.40
CA TYR A 68 9.93 -9.07 0.55
C TYR A 68 11.30 -9.06 1.21
N MET A 69 11.36 -8.80 2.52
CA MET A 69 12.61 -8.87 3.27
C MET A 69 13.21 -10.28 3.20
N TRP A 70 12.41 -11.32 3.44
CA TRP A 70 12.84 -12.71 3.34
C TRP A 70 13.32 -13.02 1.91
N LEU A 71 12.52 -12.72 0.89
CA LEU A 71 12.90 -12.96 -0.50
C LEU A 71 14.23 -12.28 -0.88
N SER A 72 14.50 -11.09 -0.37
CA SER A 72 15.78 -10.40 -0.58
C SER A 72 16.93 -11.02 0.22
N ALA A 73 16.68 -11.49 1.44
CA ALA A 73 17.71 -12.06 2.32
C ALA A 73 18.07 -13.51 1.97
N SER A 74 17.15 -14.26 1.34
CA SER A 74 17.34 -15.67 0.95
C SER A 74 17.75 -15.85 -0.51
N LEU A 75 18.32 -14.82 -1.14
CA LEU A 75 18.87 -14.96 -2.48
C LEU A 75 20.07 -15.92 -2.47
N PRO A 76 20.10 -16.94 -3.33
CA PRO A 76 21.27 -17.81 -3.44
C PRO A 76 22.46 -17.03 -4.02
N SER A 77 23.67 -17.47 -3.71
CA SER A 77 24.90 -16.79 -4.14
C SER A 77 25.07 -16.72 -5.66
N ASP A 78 24.50 -17.69 -6.38
CA ASP A 78 24.47 -17.80 -7.84
C ASP A 78 23.21 -17.19 -8.48
N ALA A 79 22.41 -16.43 -7.73
CA ALA A 79 21.23 -15.76 -8.27
C ALA A 79 21.55 -14.87 -9.47
N SER A 80 20.69 -14.87 -10.48
CA SER A 80 20.82 -13.96 -11.62
C SER A 80 20.67 -12.48 -11.20
N GLU A 81 21.31 -11.56 -11.93
CA GLU A 81 21.22 -10.12 -11.65
C GLU A 81 19.77 -9.58 -11.68
N ASN A 82 18.93 -10.15 -12.54
CA ASN A 82 17.50 -9.81 -12.61
C ASN A 82 16.75 -10.22 -11.34
N GLN A 83 17.08 -11.39 -10.78
CA GLN A 83 16.48 -11.89 -9.54
C GLN A 83 16.94 -11.05 -8.34
N LYS A 84 18.23 -10.72 -8.26
CA LYS A 84 18.79 -9.81 -7.24
C LYS A 84 18.08 -8.46 -7.31
N THR A 85 18.01 -7.87 -8.51
CA THR A 85 17.35 -6.58 -8.75
C THR A 85 15.88 -6.63 -8.35
N TRP A 86 15.14 -7.66 -8.75
CA TRP A 86 13.73 -7.81 -8.39
C TRP A 86 13.52 -7.83 -6.86
N ALA A 87 14.20 -8.73 -6.16
CA ALA A 87 14.00 -8.91 -4.72
C ALA A 87 14.42 -7.65 -3.94
N THR A 88 15.60 -7.10 -4.23
CA THR A 88 16.10 -5.88 -3.57
C THR A 88 15.20 -4.68 -3.85
N ARG A 89 14.71 -4.49 -5.09
CA ARG A 89 13.84 -3.35 -5.41
C ARG A 89 12.45 -3.46 -4.79
N CYS A 90 11.90 -4.67 -4.64
CA CYS A 90 10.62 -4.86 -3.95
C CYS A 90 10.74 -4.51 -2.47
N PHE A 91 11.78 -5.01 -1.80
CA PHE A 91 12.04 -4.72 -0.39
C PHE A 91 12.34 -3.25 -0.14
N LEU A 92 13.33 -2.66 -0.84
CA LEU A 92 13.74 -1.28 -0.64
C LEU A 92 12.60 -0.29 -0.95
N ASN A 93 11.84 -0.52 -2.02
CA ASN A 93 10.73 0.37 -2.33
C ASN A 93 9.67 0.36 -1.22
N MET A 94 9.37 -0.80 -0.62
CA MET A 94 8.44 -0.87 0.49
C MET A 94 9.00 -0.21 1.76
N HIS A 95 10.29 -0.41 2.02
CA HIS A 95 11.00 0.19 3.15
C HIS A 95 11.02 1.73 3.08
N GLU A 96 11.36 2.30 1.91
CA GLU A 96 11.39 3.75 1.67
C GLU A 96 10.00 4.40 1.83
N GLN A 97 8.93 3.68 1.48
CA GLN A 97 7.55 4.19 1.58
C GLN A 97 6.95 4.00 2.97
N ALA A 98 7.55 3.16 3.82
CA ALA A 98 6.99 2.78 5.11
C ALA A 98 6.74 3.99 6.03
N PRO A 99 7.68 4.93 6.22
CA PRO A 99 7.46 6.06 7.12
C PRO A 99 6.28 6.92 6.67
N ALA A 100 6.19 7.22 5.38
CA ALA A 100 5.13 8.04 4.81
C ALA A 100 3.76 7.35 4.93
N PHE A 101 3.68 6.06 4.60
CA PHE A 101 2.43 5.32 4.67
C PHE A 101 1.96 5.13 6.12
N LEU A 102 2.81 4.60 7.00
CA LEU A 102 2.43 4.28 8.38
C LEU A 102 2.04 5.54 9.15
N ALA A 103 2.79 6.64 8.98
CA ALA A 103 2.45 7.91 9.62
C ALA A 103 1.11 8.46 9.09
N ALA A 104 0.91 8.53 7.76
CA ALA A 104 -0.33 9.03 7.19
C ALA A 104 -1.55 8.17 7.54
N PHE A 105 -1.39 6.84 7.51
CA PHE A 105 -2.44 5.87 7.80
C PHE A 105 -2.94 5.96 9.23
N TRP A 106 -2.05 5.88 10.22
CA TRP A 106 -2.46 5.95 11.62
C TRP A 106 -2.93 7.35 12.02
N THR A 107 -2.30 8.40 11.49
CA THR A 107 -2.78 9.77 11.70
C THR A 107 -4.21 9.92 11.18
N HIS A 108 -4.51 9.44 9.97
CA HIS A 108 -5.87 9.48 9.45
C HIS A 108 -6.85 8.62 10.25
N ALA A 109 -6.42 7.42 10.67
CA ALA A 109 -7.27 6.53 11.45
C ALA A 109 -7.70 7.16 12.79
N ILE A 110 -6.74 7.75 13.52
CA ILE A 110 -6.96 8.37 14.83
C ILE A 110 -7.71 9.69 14.68
N PHE A 111 -7.30 10.53 13.73
CA PHE A 111 -7.74 11.91 13.69
C PHE A 111 -8.89 12.20 12.73
N ALA A 112 -9.20 11.30 11.80
CA ALA A 112 -10.24 11.52 10.80
C ALA A 112 -11.28 10.39 10.69
N SER A 113 -10.88 9.20 10.25
CA SER A 113 -11.78 8.06 10.11
C SER A 113 -11.00 6.74 10.02
N PRO A 114 -11.16 5.81 10.98
CA PRO A 114 -10.51 4.51 10.93
C PRO A 114 -11.08 3.63 9.81
N ALA A 115 -12.39 3.68 9.57
CA ALA A 115 -13.01 2.93 8.47
C ALA A 115 -12.45 3.32 7.09
N ARG A 116 -12.27 4.63 6.85
CA ARG A 116 -11.69 5.11 5.58
C ARG A 116 -10.20 4.81 5.49
N ALA A 117 -9.46 4.97 6.60
CA ALA A 117 -8.06 4.58 6.66
C ALA A 117 -7.89 3.10 6.28
N ALA A 118 -8.68 2.21 6.88
CA ALA A 118 -8.67 0.78 6.56
C ALA A 118 -8.94 0.49 5.07
N GLN A 119 -9.94 1.13 4.46
CA GLN A 119 -10.23 0.96 3.03
C GLN A 119 -9.06 1.39 2.15
N CYS A 120 -8.52 2.59 2.38
CA CYS A 120 -7.38 3.11 1.63
C CYS A 120 -6.12 2.26 1.86
N GLY A 121 -5.89 1.83 3.10
CA GLY A 121 -4.77 0.99 3.47
C GLY A 121 -4.82 -0.40 2.84
N ALA A 122 -6.01 -1.01 2.74
CA ALA A 122 -6.18 -2.28 2.01
C ALA A 122 -5.80 -2.14 0.53
N VAL A 123 -6.25 -1.06 -0.12
CA VAL A 123 -5.87 -0.75 -1.51
C VAL A 123 -4.36 -0.51 -1.61
N TYR A 124 -3.75 0.21 -0.65
CA TYR A 124 -2.31 0.42 -0.62
C TYR A 124 -1.55 -0.92 -0.54
N VAL A 125 -1.93 -1.83 0.36
CA VAL A 125 -1.30 -3.15 0.47
C VAL A 125 -1.44 -3.94 -0.83
N ALA A 126 -2.62 -3.93 -1.45
CA ALA A 126 -2.84 -4.56 -2.76
C ALA A 126 -1.90 -4.00 -3.84
N THR A 127 -1.67 -2.68 -3.86
CA THR A 127 -0.73 -2.05 -4.82
C THR A 127 0.72 -2.48 -4.57
N ARG A 128 1.11 -2.75 -3.31
CA ARG A 128 2.45 -3.27 -2.98
C ARG A 128 2.65 -4.71 -3.42
N VAL A 129 1.62 -5.55 -3.33
CA VAL A 129 1.65 -6.91 -3.88
C VAL A 129 1.74 -6.85 -5.41
N LEU A 130 0.93 -6.01 -6.04
CA LEU A 130 0.94 -5.81 -7.50
C LEU A 130 2.30 -5.32 -8.01
N TYR A 131 2.97 -4.43 -7.25
CA TYR A 131 4.33 -3.97 -7.56
C TYR A 131 5.32 -5.12 -7.69
N GLY A 132 5.32 -6.05 -6.73
CA GLY A 132 6.22 -7.21 -6.74
C GLY A 132 5.94 -8.15 -7.92
N ILE A 133 4.66 -8.38 -8.23
CA ILE A 133 4.22 -9.19 -9.38
C ILE A 133 4.67 -8.53 -10.69
N GLN A 134 4.42 -7.24 -10.86
CA GLN A 134 4.81 -6.52 -12.08
C GLN A 134 6.33 -6.53 -12.28
N ARG A 135 7.12 -6.25 -11.23
CA ARG A 135 8.58 -6.33 -11.33
C ARG A 135 9.07 -7.75 -11.60
N PHE A 136 8.41 -8.77 -11.06
CA PHE A 136 8.75 -10.16 -11.35
C PHE A 136 8.59 -10.45 -12.85
N HIS A 137 7.45 -10.09 -13.43
CA HIS A 137 7.20 -10.23 -14.87
C HIS A 137 8.17 -9.41 -15.74
N LEU A 138 8.58 -8.24 -15.26
CA LEU A 138 9.56 -7.37 -15.92
C LEU A 138 11.02 -7.72 -15.60
N LYS A 139 11.28 -8.90 -15.01
CA LYS A 139 12.63 -9.39 -14.68
C LYS A 139 13.45 -8.39 -13.84
N GLY A 140 12.80 -7.76 -12.87
CA GLY A 140 13.39 -6.73 -12.01
C GLY A 140 13.30 -5.30 -12.57
N GLY A 141 12.94 -5.12 -13.84
CA GLY A 141 12.71 -3.82 -14.46
C GLY A 141 11.44 -3.10 -13.95
N MET A 142 11.23 -1.88 -14.45
CA MET A 142 10.03 -1.09 -14.20
C MET A 142 9.68 -0.30 -15.46
N SER A 143 8.47 -0.48 -16.00
CA SER A 143 7.94 0.35 -17.07
C SER A 143 7.13 1.52 -16.49
N VAL A 144 6.91 2.57 -17.28
CA VAL A 144 6.05 3.70 -16.89
C VAL A 144 4.65 3.20 -16.50
N ASN A 145 4.06 2.31 -17.30
CA ASN A 145 2.74 1.76 -17.04
C ASN A 145 2.70 0.94 -15.74
N ALA A 146 3.74 0.15 -15.46
CA ALA A 146 3.84 -0.57 -14.19
C ALA A 146 3.90 0.42 -13.01
N GLY A 147 4.69 1.49 -13.13
CA GLY A 147 4.75 2.56 -12.12
C GLY A 147 3.41 3.27 -11.90
N LEU A 148 2.69 3.60 -12.97
CA LEU A 148 1.37 4.23 -12.91
C LEU A 148 0.31 3.34 -12.23
N VAL A 149 0.42 2.02 -12.37
CA VAL A 149 -0.57 1.08 -11.83
C VAL A 149 -0.24 0.64 -10.40
N SER A 150 1.03 0.47 -10.05
CA SER A 150 1.43 -0.06 -8.73
C SER A 150 1.98 0.98 -7.77
N THR A 151 2.59 2.06 -8.27
CA THR A 151 3.29 3.04 -7.43
C THR A 151 2.47 4.31 -7.22
N VAL A 152 1.95 4.89 -8.29
CA VAL A 152 1.17 6.14 -8.23
C VAL A 152 -0.06 6.04 -7.31
N PRO A 153 -0.85 4.95 -7.32
CA PRO A 153 -1.98 4.84 -6.39
C PRO A 153 -1.53 4.88 -4.92
N GLY A 154 -0.35 4.34 -4.60
CA GLY A 154 0.22 4.43 -3.27
C GLY A 154 0.55 5.88 -2.86
N TYR A 155 1.08 6.68 -3.78
CA TYR A 155 1.31 8.12 -3.55
C TYR A 155 0.02 8.89 -3.32
N VAL A 156 -0.98 8.61 -4.15
CA VAL A 156 -2.32 9.20 -4.04
C VAL A 156 -2.93 8.89 -2.68
N ILE A 157 -2.84 7.65 -2.22
CA ILE A 157 -3.35 7.23 -0.92
C ILE A 157 -2.61 7.95 0.21
N ASN A 158 -1.28 8.00 0.17
CA ASN A 158 -0.49 8.67 1.22
C ASN A 158 -0.83 10.17 1.31
N LEU A 159 -0.87 10.87 0.18
CA LEU A 159 -1.24 12.29 0.14
C LEU A 159 -2.68 12.50 0.63
N TYR A 160 -3.63 11.68 0.18
CA TYR A 160 -5.02 11.75 0.63
C TYR A 160 -5.13 11.59 2.14
N LEU A 161 -4.55 10.53 2.71
CA LEU A 161 -4.62 10.24 4.14
C LEU A 161 -3.99 11.35 4.98
N MET A 162 -2.81 11.83 4.57
CA MET A 162 -2.12 12.90 5.27
C MET A 162 -2.91 14.22 5.21
N THR A 163 -3.24 14.67 4.01
CA THR A 163 -3.87 16.00 3.81
C THR A 163 -5.26 16.08 4.40
N THR A 164 -6.07 15.01 4.33
CA THR A 164 -7.41 15.03 4.92
C THR A 164 -7.39 14.96 6.45
N ALA A 165 -6.43 14.26 7.04
CA ALA A 165 -6.24 14.26 8.48
C ALA A 165 -5.85 15.65 8.99
N VAL A 166 -4.89 16.30 8.34
CA VAL A 166 -4.48 17.68 8.63
C VAL A 166 -5.64 18.64 8.38
N ALA A 167 -6.33 18.54 7.25
CA ALA A 167 -7.45 19.41 6.89
C ALA A 167 -8.54 19.39 7.97
N ARG A 168 -8.93 18.19 8.40
CA ARG A 168 -10.00 18.00 9.39
C ARG A 168 -9.61 18.49 10.78
N ARG A 169 -8.33 18.39 11.16
CA ARG A 169 -7.86 18.79 12.48
C ARG A 169 -7.50 20.26 12.58
N CYS A 170 -6.86 20.82 11.56
CA CYS A 170 -6.39 22.21 11.57
C CYS A 170 -7.46 23.19 11.09
N PHE A 171 -8.38 22.78 10.21
CA PHE A 171 -9.35 23.68 9.57
C PHE A 171 -10.82 23.28 9.81
N GLY A 172 -11.06 22.29 10.69
CA GLY A 172 -12.40 21.90 11.12
C GLY A 172 -13.20 21.10 10.08
N LYS A 173 -14.51 21.33 10.00
CA LYS A 173 -15.44 20.61 9.09
C LYS A 173 -15.30 21.08 7.64
N VAL A 174 -14.09 21.02 7.09
CA VAL A 174 -13.92 21.12 5.64
C VAL A 174 -14.60 19.89 5.03
N GLY A 175 -15.50 20.07 4.05
CA GLY A 175 -16.13 18.96 3.30
C GLY A 175 -15.13 18.07 2.54
N PHE A 176 -13.84 18.40 2.64
CA PHE A 176 -12.71 17.68 2.10
C PHE A 176 -12.64 16.26 2.65
N GLY A 177 -12.66 15.26 1.75
CA GLY A 177 -12.62 13.84 2.14
C GLY A 177 -13.96 13.19 2.49
N ALA A 178 -15.09 13.93 2.43
CA ALA A 178 -16.41 13.33 2.66
C ALA A 178 -16.83 12.36 1.53
N SER A 179 -16.43 12.66 0.30
CA SER A 179 -16.69 11.80 -0.86
C SER A 179 -15.77 10.57 -0.85
N LYS A 180 -16.33 9.40 -1.18
CA LYS A 180 -15.55 8.17 -1.45
C LYS A 180 -14.58 8.32 -2.62
N TRP A 181 -14.81 9.31 -3.49
CA TRP A 181 -13.97 9.60 -4.66
C TRP A 181 -12.92 10.67 -4.39
N ALA A 182 -12.88 11.26 -3.20
CA ALA A 182 -11.91 12.30 -2.84
C ALA A 182 -10.44 11.91 -3.08
N PRO A 183 -9.99 10.65 -2.90
CA PRO A 183 -8.63 10.27 -3.24
C PRO A 183 -8.27 10.54 -4.72
N LEU A 184 -9.23 10.43 -5.65
CA LEU A 184 -8.96 10.63 -7.08
C LEU A 184 -8.57 12.08 -7.42
N ALA A 185 -8.93 13.06 -6.59
CA ALA A 185 -8.52 14.45 -6.79
C ALA A 185 -6.99 14.64 -6.68
N PHE A 186 -6.28 13.73 -6.01
CA PHE A 186 -4.82 13.76 -5.87
C PHE A 186 -4.11 13.07 -7.03
N PHE A 187 -4.83 12.31 -7.85
CA PHE A 187 -4.24 11.54 -8.95
C PHE A 187 -3.51 12.42 -9.97
N PRO A 188 -4.07 13.55 -10.48
CA PRO A 188 -3.36 14.41 -11.42
C PRO A 188 -2.05 14.97 -10.84
N VAL A 189 -2.05 15.34 -9.55
CA VAL A 189 -0.85 15.84 -8.86
C VAL A 189 0.25 14.78 -8.82
N CYS A 190 -0.09 13.56 -8.39
CA CYS A 190 0.88 12.46 -8.32
C CYS A 190 1.40 12.05 -9.71
N VAL A 191 0.53 11.97 -10.72
CA VAL A 191 0.95 11.66 -12.09
C VAL A 191 1.89 12.75 -12.63
N SER A 192 1.56 14.02 -12.41
CA SER A 192 2.38 15.14 -12.89
C SER A 192 3.78 15.11 -12.25
N LEU A 193 3.86 14.90 -10.94
CA LEU A 193 5.14 14.75 -10.23
C LEU A 193 5.92 13.52 -10.70
N PHE A 194 5.23 12.40 -10.92
CA PHE A 194 5.85 11.18 -11.42
C PHE A 194 6.46 11.37 -12.80
N LEU A 195 5.71 11.93 -13.76
CA LEU A 195 6.19 12.20 -15.12
C LEU A 195 7.31 13.23 -15.13
N LEU A 196 7.18 14.31 -14.34
CA LEU A 196 8.22 15.32 -14.21
C LEU A 196 9.52 14.74 -13.65
N SER A 197 9.44 13.86 -12.65
CA SER A 197 10.62 13.17 -12.12
C SER A 197 11.32 12.33 -13.19
N GLY A 198 10.57 11.70 -14.10
CA GLY A 198 11.12 10.96 -15.23
C GLY A 198 11.90 11.87 -16.19
N VAL A 199 11.32 13.02 -16.56
CA VAL A 199 11.98 14.01 -17.43
C VAL A 199 13.25 14.57 -16.78
N VAL A 200 13.20 14.88 -15.48
CA VAL A 200 14.38 15.35 -14.73
C VAL A 200 15.46 14.27 -14.70
N ASN A 201 15.09 13.03 -14.41
CA ASN A 201 16.03 11.91 -14.35
C ASN A 201 16.72 11.64 -15.69
N GLU A 202 16.00 11.72 -16.82
CA GLU A 202 16.62 11.58 -18.15
C GLU A 202 17.59 12.72 -18.45
N LYS A 203 17.25 13.97 -18.08
CA LYS A 203 18.14 15.12 -18.28
C LYS A 203 19.43 15.06 -17.46
N ILE A 204 19.36 14.57 -16.22
CA ILE A 204 20.54 14.47 -15.36
C ILE A 204 21.39 13.22 -15.66
N LYS A 205 20.82 12.20 -16.30
CA LYS A 205 21.53 10.94 -16.60
C LYS A 205 22.84 11.18 -17.38
N GLY A 206 22.81 12.03 -18.40
CA GLY A 206 24.02 12.35 -19.18
C GLY A 206 25.13 12.97 -18.33
N GLN A 207 24.78 13.79 -17.33
CA GLN A 207 25.75 14.41 -16.44
C GLN A 207 26.50 13.39 -15.58
N PHE A 208 25.84 12.29 -15.19
CA PHE A 208 26.46 11.21 -14.43
C PHE A 208 27.29 10.27 -15.31
N GLU A 209 26.89 10.05 -16.57
CA GLU A 209 27.68 9.25 -17.53
C GLU A 209 29.00 9.95 -17.86
N ASP A 210 28.97 11.27 -18.07
CA ASP A 210 30.16 12.09 -18.31
C ASP A 210 31.10 12.11 -17.11
N ALA A 211 30.54 12.20 -15.89
CA ALA A 211 31.33 12.14 -14.66
C ALA A 211 32.00 10.76 -14.50
N ASN A 212 31.25 9.67 -14.70
CA ASN A 212 31.79 8.32 -14.61
C ASN A 212 32.87 8.05 -15.66
N ALA A 213 32.75 8.61 -16.87
CA ALA A 213 33.79 8.49 -17.89
C ALA A 213 35.13 9.10 -17.44
N LYS A 214 35.10 10.21 -16.69
CA LYS A 214 36.30 10.87 -16.13
C LYS A 214 36.96 10.07 -15.01
N PHE A 215 36.19 9.28 -14.27
CA PHE A 215 36.68 8.47 -13.15
C PHE A 215 36.86 6.99 -13.50
N ARG A 216 36.76 6.59 -14.77
CA ARG A 216 37.11 5.22 -15.15
C ARG A 216 38.60 5.01 -14.85
N PRO A 217 38.97 3.99 -14.06
CA PRO A 217 40.38 3.68 -13.85
C PRO A 217 41.05 3.51 -15.22
N VAL A 218 42.20 4.16 -15.38
CA VAL A 218 43.03 4.00 -16.58
C VAL A 218 43.28 2.50 -16.74
N PRO A 219 43.06 1.90 -17.92
CA PRO A 219 43.33 0.48 -18.11
C PRO A 219 44.78 0.19 -17.69
N PRO A 220 45.04 -0.96 -17.04
CA PRO A 220 46.39 -1.31 -16.63
C PRO A 220 47.32 -1.21 -17.84
N VAL A 221 48.47 -0.56 -17.65
CA VAL A 221 49.50 -0.47 -18.69
C VAL A 221 49.89 -1.91 -19.05
N PRO A 222 49.93 -2.29 -20.35
CA PRO A 222 50.35 -3.62 -20.75
C PRO A 222 51.71 -3.91 -20.13
N ASP A 223 51.83 -5.05 -19.47
CA ASP A 223 53.08 -5.50 -18.88
C ASP A 223 54.05 -5.80 -20.02
N THR A 224 54.84 -4.79 -20.42
CA THR A 224 55.89 -4.94 -21.42
C THR A 224 57.03 -5.67 -20.74
N GLY A 225 56.94 -6.99 -20.67
CA GLY A 225 57.98 -7.84 -20.10
C GLY A 225 59.33 -7.51 -20.72
N CYS A 226 60.14 -6.77 -19.97
CA CYS A 226 61.56 -6.54 -20.20
C CYS A 226 62.34 -7.46 -19.26
#